data_AF-A0A662TTH7-F1
#
_entry.id   AF-A0A662TTH7-F1
#
_cell.length_a   1.000
_cell.length_b   1.000
_cell.length_c   1.000
_cell.angle_alpha   90.00
_cell.angle_beta   90.00
_cell.angle_gamma   90.00
#
_symmetry.space_group_name_H-M   'P 1'
#
loop_
_entity.id
_entity.type
_entity.pdbx_description
1 polymer ?
#
loop_
_entity_poly.entity_id
_entity_poly.type
_entity_poly.pdbx_seq_one_letter_code
_entity_poly.pdbx_strand_id
1 'polypeptide(L)'
;MSPHLRIGVSRRKGRGSMLREVSVLPLIALGLFAAIVAFPFCSAGEWLAEEIVDPADSTEQLTSQESHWCIDVDGLGRVHVAWEDWRSIEDSEIRYSSRLPGIGWSTETFRVNQGGTYAQNPTVCSDDNGNVFVAWQDERSTHGVFEVWYRMYSVTTGWDSVEAVLDNPSDRSAHAPSAAMDDEGNVHVVWLRETTPPNNKLLYKKYNPATGWSNAVTLSVGVAGVSEHPVILEESGTLHVVWSQYTLAEGRCIYYRRYSPGVGWDSVATKVSDTYTGTDPSIAVDPEGNIHVVWTVWFSDLEQEVAYRRWTPGTGWGADVFYVTENDSIPSMYPTVACDGAGCVHVIWQDYVPGGYTTLYERIYCPDSGWGEITAPVGEGWQTDRAHLKADICGNLHLVWSDCRAGCCMLYYSEWDAATSSVISEEEISSPLCKPIVVVVPNPSRGAMEIRYTNSLSGISGDVTVRVYDVLGHLLCRLPIEETSSGGVARWDGCDRSGRPVAPGTYFCVISADNHVTTHKIVLER
;
A
#
# COMPACT_ATOMS: atom_id res chain seq x y z
N MET A 1 26.54 -9.29 -64.79
CA MET A 1 26.28 -8.25 -65.81
C MET A 1 25.02 -7.49 -65.42
N SER A 2 25.17 -6.37 -64.71
CA SER A 2 24.31 -5.20 -64.88
C SER A 2 24.93 -4.34 -66.00
N PRO A 3 24.15 -3.45 -66.65
CA PRO A 3 24.37 -2.01 -66.43
C PRO A 3 23.04 -1.23 -66.33
N HIS A 4 22.92 -0.29 -65.38
CA HIS A 4 23.09 1.17 -65.50
C HIS A 4 22.10 1.89 -66.44
N LEU A 5 21.19 2.77 -66.02
CA LEU A 5 21.24 4.11 -65.35
C LEU A 5 21.46 5.33 -66.30
N ARG A 6 20.44 6.23 -66.30
CA ARG A 6 20.41 7.70 -66.61
C ARG A 6 20.73 8.14 -68.06
N ILE A 7 20.28 9.30 -68.59
CA ILE A 7 20.25 10.69 -68.11
C ILE A 7 19.24 11.51 -68.94
N GLY A 8 18.68 12.61 -68.41
CA GLY A 8 18.13 13.68 -69.26
C GLY A 8 17.47 14.87 -68.54
N VAL A 9 18.25 15.89 -68.20
CA VAL A 9 17.85 17.20 -67.63
C VAL A 9 17.29 18.15 -68.70
N SER A 10 16.30 19.01 -68.38
CA SER A 10 16.21 20.37 -68.97
C SER A 10 15.23 21.32 -68.26
N ARG A 11 15.70 22.54 -67.98
CA ARG A 11 14.95 23.73 -67.52
C ARG A 11 14.24 24.43 -68.70
N ARG A 12 13.04 25.02 -68.51
CA ARG A 12 12.77 26.49 -68.61
C ARG A 12 11.27 26.86 -68.62
N LYS A 13 11.04 28.04 -68.02
CA LYS A 13 9.89 28.95 -67.94
C LYS A 13 8.97 29.06 -69.17
N GLY A 14 7.69 29.32 -68.92
CA GLY A 14 6.78 30.04 -69.82
C GLY A 14 5.43 30.36 -69.18
N ARG A 15 5.18 31.65 -68.88
CA ARG A 15 3.88 32.21 -68.46
C ARG A 15 2.83 32.07 -69.58
N GLY A 16 1.56 31.91 -69.22
CA GLY A 16 0.44 32.11 -70.15
C GLY A 16 -0.91 31.92 -69.47
N SER A 17 -1.56 33.04 -69.16
CA SER A 17 -2.92 33.15 -68.63
C SER A 17 -3.98 32.50 -69.51
N MET A 18 -5.00 31.87 -68.92
CA MET A 18 -6.38 32.14 -69.33
C MET A 18 -7.38 31.73 -68.24
N LEU A 19 -8.09 32.76 -67.76
CA LEU A 19 -9.28 32.69 -66.93
C LEU A 19 -10.42 31.98 -67.68
N ARG A 20 -11.16 31.12 -66.99
CA ARG A 20 -12.61 30.96 -67.15
C ARG A 20 -13.24 30.79 -65.77
N GLU A 21 -13.93 31.85 -65.35
CA GLU A 21 -14.93 31.84 -64.29
C GLU A 21 -16.11 30.95 -64.68
N VAL A 22 -16.71 30.23 -63.72
CA VAL A 22 -18.18 30.13 -63.60
C VAL A 22 -18.57 29.99 -62.12
N SER A 23 -19.21 31.06 -61.63
CA SER A 23 -20.25 31.21 -60.59
C SER A 23 -20.05 30.64 -59.17
N VAL A 24 -20.02 31.59 -58.23
CA VAL A 24 -20.20 31.48 -56.78
C VAL A 24 -21.68 31.30 -56.43
N LEU A 25 -22.01 30.30 -55.61
CA LEU A 25 -23.20 30.27 -54.75
C LEU A 25 -22.73 30.54 -53.30
N PRO A 26 -23.47 31.31 -52.48
CA PRO A 26 -23.02 31.62 -51.12
C PRO A 26 -23.29 30.41 -50.22
N LEU A 27 -22.22 29.75 -49.78
CA LEU A 27 -22.30 28.84 -48.63
C LEU A 27 -22.34 29.70 -47.37
N ILE A 28 -23.52 29.75 -46.75
CA ILE A 28 -23.72 30.22 -45.39
C ILE A 28 -22.82 29.36 -44.50
N ALA A 29 -21.80 29.99 -43.92
CA ALA A 29 -20.97 29.37 -42.90
C ALA A 29 -21.82 29.18 -41.63
N LEU A 30 -22.37 27.98 -41.45
CA LEU A 30 -22.70 27.52 -40.11
C LEU A 30 -21.37 27.32 -39.38
N GLY A 31 -21.03 28.24 -38.48
CA GLY A 31 -19.97 28.03 -37.51
C GLY A 31 -20.35 26.87 -36.60
N LEU A 32 -19.89 25.67 -36.94
CA LEU A 32 -19.74 24.59 -35.97
C LEU A 32 -18.63 25.02 -35.01
N PHE A 33 -19.01 25.65 -33.90
CA PHE A 33 -18.22 25.57 -32.68
C PHE A 33 -18.22 24.09 -32.30
N ALA A 34 -17.16 23.37 -32.70
CA ALA A 34 -16.81 22.16 -31.99
C ALA A 34 -16.48 22.61 -30.57
N ALA A 35 -17.39 22.36 -29.63
CA ALA A 35 -17.02 22.29 -28.24
C ALA A 35 -15.97 21.19 -28.17
N ILE A 36 -14.70 21.59 -28.05
CA ILE A 36 -13.68 20.71 -27.49
C ILE A 36 -14.18 20.49 -26.06
N VAL A 37 -14.88 19.39 -25.86
CA VAL A 37 -15.04 18.83 -24.51
C VAL A 37 -13.61 18.43 -24.15
N ALA A 38 -12.94 19.30 -23.42
CA ALA A 38 -11.75 18.93 -22.69
C ALA A 38 -12.22 17.88 -21.70
N PHE A 39 -12.03 16.60 -22.06
CA PHE A 39 -12.03 15.56 -21.05
C PHE A 39 -10.96 15.96 -20.03
N PRO A 40 -11.23 15.87 -18.72
CA PRO A 40 -10.18 16.04 -17.75
C PRO A 40 -9.10 15.03 -18.12
N PHE A 41 -7.93 15.53 -18.49
CA PHE A 41 -6.74 14.69 -18.50
C PHE A 41 -6.66 14.10 -17.10
N CYS A 42 -6.30 12.81 -16.99
CA CYS A 42 -5.84 12.25 -15.73
C CYS A 42 -4.88 13.27 -15.10
N SER A 43 -5.22 13.74 -13.91
CA SER A 43 -4.43 14.73 -13.19
C SER A 43 -3.00 14.21 -13.11
N ALA A 44 -2.01 15.07 -13.41
CA ALA A 44 -0.61 14.71 -13.27
C ALA A 44 -0.27 14.73 -11.77
N GLY A 45 -0.65 13.67 -11.06
CA GLY A 45 -0.20 13.45 -9.69
C GLY A 45 1.32 13.30 -9.65
N GLU A 46 1.92 13.65 -8.52
CA GLU A 46 3.37 13.58 -8.34
C GLU A 46 3.72 12.96 -6.98
N TRP A 47 4.86 12.26 -6.96
CA TRP A 47 5.46 11.77 -5.74
C TRP A 47 6.01 12.96 -4.94
N LEU A 48 5.57 13.07 -3.68
CA LEU A 48 6.01 14.10 -2.76
C LEU A 48 7.45 13.86 -2.28
N ALA A 49 7.97 14.84 -1.54
CA ALA A 49 9.31 14.77 -0.98
C ALA A 49 9.54 13.50 -0.16
N GLU A 50 10.68 12.86 -0.39
CA GLU A 50 11.04 11.58 0.22
C GLU A 50 11.43 11.77 1.70
N GLU A 51 11.02 10.83 2.55
CA GLU A 51 11.32 10.80 3.99
C GLU A 51 12.05 9.50 4.36
N ILE A 52 12.86 9.52 5.42
CA ILE A 52 13.50 8.31 5.97
C ILE A 52 12.58 7.71 7.05
N VAL A 53 12.32 6.40 6.96
CA VAL A 53 11.38 5.69 7.86
C VAL A 53 11.90 5.61 9.31
N ASP A 54 13.22 5.52 9.50
CA ASP A 54 13.91 5.57 10.80
C ASP A 54 14.84 6.81 10.85
N PRO A 55 14.30 8.01 11.17
CA PRO A 55 15.10 9.25 11.14
C PRO A 55 16.09 9.36 12.30
N ALA A 56 15.96 8.52 13.34
CA ALA A 56 16.81 8.58 14.53
C ALA A 56 18.21 8.03 14.29
N ASP A 57 18.36 7.14 13.31
CA ASP A 57 19.61 6.45 13.02
C ASP A 57 19.83 6.35 11.50
N SER A 58 20.38 7.43 10.95
CA SER A 58 20.63 7.56 9.52
C SER A 58 22.05 7.12 9.11
N THR A 59 22.78 6.40 9.97
CA THR A 59 24.22 6.15 9.79
C THR A 59 24.64 4.69 9.67
N GLU A 60 23.74 3.76 9.99
CA GLU A 60 24.00 2.32 9.91
C GLU A 60 23.09 1.65 8.89
N GLN A 61 23.58 0.60 8.25
CA GLN A 61 22.83 -0.14 7.25
C GLN A 61 21.62 -0.83 7.91
N LEU A 62 20.41 -0.41 7.54
CA LEU A 62 19.16 -0.98 8.06
C LEU A 62 18.82 -2.30 7.37
N THR A 63 18.99 -2.32 6.04
CA THR A 63 18.55 -3.41 5.17
C THR A 63 19.68 -3.92 4.27
N SER A 64 19.54 -5.14 3.78
CA SER A 64 20.32 -5.76 2.72
C SER A 64 19.42 -6.07 1.52
N GLN A 65 19.99 -6.50 0.39
CA GLN A 65 19.22 -6.95 -0.79
C GLN A 65 18.29 -8.15 -0.51
N GLU A 66 18.46 -8.82 0.63
CA GLU A 66 17.63 -9.96 1.04
C GLU A 66 16.61 -9.57 2.11
N SER A 67 16.61 -8.32 2.57
CA SER A 67 15.67 -7.85 3.59
C SER A 67 14.26 -7.71 3.04
N HIS A 68 13.29 -7.90 3.92
CA HIS A 68 11.88 -7.70 3.63
C HIS A 68 11.32 -6.61 4.52
N TRP A 69 10.40 -5.84 3.95
CA TRP A 69 9.61 -4.84 4.67
C TRP A 69 8.19 -4.86 4.12
N CYS A 70 7.30 -4.21 4.82
CA CYS A 70 5.92 -4.08 4.42
C CYS A 70 5.35 -2.77 4.94
N ILE A 71 4.31 -2.30 4.25
CA ILE A 71 3.59 -1.07 4.55
C ILE A 71 2.11 -1.39 4.66
N ASP A 72 1.42 -0.73 5.58
CA ASP A 72 -0.02 -0.62 5.57
C ASP A 72 -0.44 0.78 6.02
N VAL A 73 -1.68 1.17 5.71
CA VAL A 73 -2.21 2.48 6.07
C VAL A 73 -3.56 2.29 6.73
N ASP A 74 -3.74 2.85 7.92
CA ASP A 74 -4.99 2.73 8.67
C ASP A 74 -6.06 3.74 8.20
N GLY A 75 -7.29 3.57 8.66
CA GLY A 75 -8.40 4.49 8.35
C GLY A 75 -8.26 5.91 8.91
N LEU A 76 -7.18 6.21 9.64
CA LEU A 76 -6.79 7.54 10.09
C LEU A 76 -5.63 8.12 9.26
N GLY A 77 -5.24 7.46 8.17
CA GLY A 77 -4.13 7.85 7.30
C GLY A 77 -2.74 7.64 7.92
N ARG A 78 -2.64 6.93 9.06
CA ARG A 78 -1.34 6.62 9.66
C ARG A 78 -0.69 5.51 8.86
N VAL A 79 0.55 5.75 8.46
CA VAL A 79 1.36 4.77 7.74
C VAL A 79 2.07 3.89 8.76
N HIS A 80 2.01 2.59 8.57
CA HIS A 80 2.63 1.58 9.40
C HIS A 80 3.68 0.84 8.57
N VAL A 81 4.94 0.82 9.02
CA VAL A 81 6.00 0.10 8.33
C VAL A 81 6.66 -0.86 9.30
N ALA A 82 6.81 -2.12 8.88
CA ALA A 82 7.58 -3.13 9.57
C ALA A 82 8.67 -3.70 8.67
N TRP A 83 9.87 -3.92 9.20
CA TRP A 83 11.03 -4.38 8.42
C TRP A 83 11.96 -5.30 9.19
N GLU A 84 12.75 -6.06 8.44
CA GLU A 84 13.93 -6.78 8.92
C GLU A 84 15.09 -5.82 9.14
N ASP A 85 15.53 -5.70 10.39
CA ASP A 85 16.63 -4.84 10.80
C ASP A 85 17.89 -5.67 11.09
N TRP A 86 18.96 -5.32 10.39
CA TRP A 86 20.23 -6.05 10.42
C TRP A 86 21.36 -5.31 11.14
N ARG A 87 21.06 -4.22 11.88
CA ARG A 87 22.09 -3.49 12.65
C ARG A 87 22.68 -4.35 13.76
N SER A 88 21.90 -5.29 14.30
CA SER A 88 22.39 -6.35 15.17
C SER A 88 23.20 -7.35 14.35
N ILE A 89 24.52 -7.36 14.54
CA ILE A 89 25.45 -8.23 13.79
C ILE A 89 25.30 -9.74 14.08
N GLU A 90 24.53 -10.11 15.10
CA GLU A 90 24.34 -11.52 15.50
C GLU A 90 22.99 -12.08 15.04
N ASP A 91 21.92 -11.26 15.02
CA ASP A 91 20.54 -11.70 14.76
C ASP A 91 19.73 -10.60 14.05
N SER A 92 18.84 -10.97 13.12
CA SER A 92 17.88 -10.02 12.52
C SER A 92 16.71 -9.73 13.46
N GLU A 93 16.29 -8.46 13.55
CA GLU A 93 15.15 -8.02 14.35
C GLU A 93 13.98 -7.59 13.46
N ILE A 94 12.75 -7.70 13.97
CA ILE A 94 11.59 -7.06 13.35
C ILE A 94 11.36 -5.73 14.02
N ARG A 95 11.54 -4.65 13.25
CA ARG A 95 11.31 -3.28 13.70
C ARG A 95 10.03 -2.73 13.10
N TYR A 96 9.49 -1.72 13.77
CA TYR A 96 8.26 -1.04 13.39
C TYR A 96 8.40 0.47 13.61
N SER A 97 7.83 1.24 12.69
CA SER A 97 7.72 2.71 12.75
C SER A 97 6.36 3.10 12.20
N SER A 98 5.84 4.24 12.65
CA SER A 98 4.61 4.80 12.12
C SER A 98 4.75 6.26 11.75
N ARG A 99 4.17 6.66 10.62
CA ARG A 99 4.08 8.05 10.19
C ARG A 99 2.69 8.58 10.49
N LEU A 100 2.63 9.70 11.20
CA LEU A 100 1.39 10.43 11.44
C LEU A 100 1.23 11.53 10.38
N PRO A 101 0.08 11.64 9.70
CA PRO A 101 -0.18 12.71 8.74
C PRO A 101 0.06 14.10 9.32
N GLY A 102 0.80 14.94 8.60
CA GLY A 102 1.16 16.30 9.01
C GLY A 102 2.12 16.43 10.20
N ILE A 103 2.56 15.31 10.80
CA ILE A 103 3.52 15.29 11.92
C ILE A 103 4.83 14.63 11.48
N GLY A 104 4.75 13.51 10.75
CA GLY A 104 5.90 12.73 10.28
C GLY A 104 6.11 11.42 11.05
N TRP A 105 7.27 10.80 10.82
CA TRP A 105 7.67 9.52 11.41
C TRP A 105 7.88 9.60 12.93
N SER A 106 7.65 8.47 13.61
CA SER A 106 8.01 8.30 15.01
C SER A 106 9.50 8.58 15.24
N THR A 107 9.81 9.26 16.34
CA THR A 107 11.19 9.61 16.71
C THR A 107 12.02 8.41 17.20
N GLU A 108 11.36 7.32 17.57
CA GLU A 108 11.99 6.05 17.95
C GLU A 108 11.24 4.90 17.30
N THR A 109 11.98 3.88 16.86
CA THR A 109 11.40 2.66 16.29
C THR A 109 11.13 1.63 17.37
N PHE A 110 10.09 0.83 17.19
CA PHE A 110 9.70 -0.23 18.12
C PHE A 110 10.25 -1.58 17.66
N ARG A 111 10.93 -2.31 18.54
CA ARG A 111 11.32 -3.71 18.30
C ARG A 111 10.13 -4.63 18.59
N VAL A 112 9.55 -5.20 17.54
CA VAL A 112 8.34 -6.03 17.60
C VAL A 112 8.64 -7.38 18.25
N ASN A 113 9.74 -8.03 17.87
CA ASN A 113 10.17 -9.31 18.44
C ASN A 113 11.09 -9.15 19.67
N GLN A 114 11.04 -10.07 20.61
CA GLN A 114 11.78 -10.10 21.87
C GLN A 114 12.56 -11.42 21.87
N GLY A 115 13.82 -11.34 21.47
CA GLY A 115 14.65 -12.50 21.20
C GLY A 115 14.37 -13.15 19.83
N GLY A 116 15.03 -14.29 19.61
CA GLY A 116 15.09 -14.97 18.32
C GLY A 116 16.36 -14.64 17.56
N THR A 117 16.96 -15.67 16.95
CA THR A 117 18.24 -15.54 16.24
C THR A 117 18.09 -15.16 14.76
N TYR A 118 16.86 -15.29 14.23
CA TYR A 118 16.60 -15.07 12.81
C TYR A 118 15.11 -14.75 12.58
N ALA A 119 14.71 -13.50 12.85
CA ALA A 119 13.35 -13.03 12.62
C ALA A 119 13.27 -12.32 11.25
N GLN A 120 12.37 -12.79 10.38
CA GLN A 120 12.32 -12.40 8.96
C GLN A 120 10.88 -12.32 8.41
N ASN A 121 10.74 -11.86 7.17
CA ASN A 121 9.49 -11.80 6.40
C ASN A 121 8.33 -11.19 7.21
N PRO A 122 8.45 -9.94 7.69
CA PRO A 122 7.37 -9.31 8.40
C PRO A 122 6.20 -8.99 7.45
N THR A 123 4.99 -9.06 7.99
CA THR A 123 3.77 -8.51 7.41
C THR A 123 3.10 -7.62 8.45
N VAL A 124 2.57 -6.47 8.02
CA VAL A 124 1.80 -5.54 8.83
C VAL A 124 0.44 -5.33 8.19
N CYS A 125 -0.60 -5.29 9.02
CA CYS A 125 -1.92 -4.81 8.63
C CYS A 125 -2.57 -4.03 9.77
N SER A 126 -3.50 -3.15 9.45
CA SER A 126 -4.16 -2.22 10.34
C SER A 126 -5.66 -2.17 10.06
N ASP A 127 -6.45 -1.85 11.09
CA ASP A 127 -7.89 -1.60 10.92
C ASP A 127 -8.16 -0.10 10.84
N ASP A 128 -9.41 0.25 10.54
CA ASP A 128 -9.87 1.63 10.43
C ASP A 128 -9.79 2.46 11.72
N ASN A 129 -9.56 1.81 12.86
CA ASN A 129 -9.34 2.44 14.16
C ASN A 129 -7.83 2.55 14.50
N GLY A 130 -6.98 2.02 13.61
CA GLY A 130 -5.55 1.79 13.68
C GLY A 130 -5.06 0.99 14.87
N ASN A 131 -5.79 -0.06 15.19
CA ASN A 131 -5.16 -1.24 15.75
C ASN A 131 -4.26 -1.85 14.66
N VAL A 132 -3.14 -2.44 15.06
CA VAL A 132 -2.13 -2.97 14.12
C VAL A 132 -1.83 -4.41 14.49
N PHE A 133 -1.66 -5.25 13.49
CA PHE A 133 -1.18 -6.62 13.60
C PHE A 133 0.13 -6.74 12.83
N VAL A 134 1.16 -7.28 13.49
CA VAL A 134 2.43 -7.63 12.84
C VAL A 134 2.68 -9.12 13.03
N ALA A 135 2.99 -9.83 11.95
CA ALA A 135 3.45 -11.21 11.99
C ALA A 135 4.78 -11.37 11.25
N TRP A 136 5.57 -12.35 11.65
CA TRP A 136 6.89 -12.64 11.07
C TRP A 136 7.20 -14.14 11.20
N GLN A 137 8.18 -14.61 10.43
CA GLN A 137 8.77 -15.93 10.64
C GLN A 137 9.97 -15.82 11.57
N ASP A 138 10.18 -16.82 12.43
CA ASP A 138 11.22 -16.77 13.45
C ASP A 138 11.84 -18.15 13.68
N GLU A 139 13.17 -18.24 13.67
CA GLU A 139 13.91 -19.46 13.97
C GLU A 139 14.37 -19.56 15.44
N ARG A 140 13.57 -19.04 16.39
CA ARG A 140 13.85 -19.21 17.83
C ARG A 140 13.55 -20.61 18.38
N SER A 141 12.97 -21.49 17.56
CA SER A 141 12.59 -22.83 18.01
C SER A 141 13.84 -23.68 18.31
N THR A 142 13.78 -24.53 19.35
CA THR A 142 14.89 -25.45 19.67
C THR A 142 15.08 -26.56 18.64
N HIS A 143 14.21 -26.63 17.63
CA HIS A 143 14.19 -27.68 16.61
C HIS A 143 14.86 -27.24 15.30
N GLY A 144 15.33 -25.98 15.19
CA GLY A 144 15.95 -25.45 13.96
C GLY A 144 14.96 -25.35 12.80
N VAL A 145 13.71 -24.99 13.12
CA VAL A 145 12.64 -24.75 12.14
C VAL A 145 12.02 -23.38 12.37
N PHE A 146 11.53 -22.76 11.30
CA PHE A 146 10.79 -21.50 11.40
C PHE A 146 9.38 -21.71 11.96
N GLU A 147 8.98 -20.81 12.84
CA GLU A 147 7.62 -20.67 13.36
C GLU A 147 7.05 -19.34 12.85
N VAL A 148 5.71 -19.23 12.79
CA VAL A 148 5.08 -17.92 12.55
C VAL A 148 4.63 -17.33 13.86
N TRP A 149 5.17 -16.16 14.18
CA TRP A 149 4.87 -15.38 15.37
C TRP A 149 4.09 -14.11 15.01
N TYR A 150 3.41 -13.53 15.98
CA TYR A 150 2.71 -12.26 15.82
C TYR A 150 2.65 -11.45 17.11
N ARG A 151 2.36 -10.16 16.94
CA ARG A 151 2.11 -9.20 18.01
C ARG A 151 1.06 -8.20 17.55
N MET A 152 0.15 -7.82 18.45
CA MET A 152 -0.87 -6.81 18.18
C MET A 152 -0.57 -5.52 18.92
N TYR A 153 -0.99 -4.42 18.33
CA TYR A 153 -1.07 -3.10 18.91
C TYR A 153 -2.53 -2.67 18.94
N SER A 154 -3.00 -2.21 20.10
CA SER A 154 -4.26 -1.47 20.18
C SER A 154 -4.00 -0.01 20.49
N VAL A 155 -4.75 0.89 19.85
CA VAL A 155 -4.75 2.31 20.20
C VAL A 155 -5.11 2.58 21.67
N THR A 156 -5.78 1.63 22.34
CA THR A 156 -6.24 1.80 23.73
C THR A 156 -5.25 1.28 24.78
N THR A 157 -4.44 0.28 24.44
CA THR A 157 -3.55 -0.42 25.38
C THR A 157 -2.09 -0.44 24.95
N GLY A 158 -1.78 -0.01 23.73
CA GLY A 158 -0.46 -0.14 23.12
C GLY A 158 -0.19 -1.55 22.60
N TRP A 159 1.09 -1.84 22.39
CA TRP A 159 1.58 -3.18 22.01
C TRP A 159 1.33 -4.19 23.12
N ASP A 160 0.93 -5.40 22.73
CA ASP A 160 0.85 -6.53 23.65
C ASP A 160 2.16 -6.71 24.41
N SER A 161 2.11 -7.06 25.69
CA SER A 161 3.31 -7.26 26.51
C SER A 161 4.07 -8.55 26.15
N VAL A 162 3.45 -9.47 25.42
CA VAL A 162 4.02 -10.78 25.06
C VAL A 162 3.66 -11.09 23.60
N GLU A 163 4.60 -11.71 22.90
CA GLU A 163 4.38 -12.22 21.54
C GLU A 163 3.68 -13.57 21.58
N ALA A 164 2.89 -13.85 20.54
CA ALA A 164 2.14 -15.09 20.44
C ALA A 164 2.53 -15.86 19.18
N VAL A 165 2.40 -17.18 19.27
CA VAL A 165 2.70 -18.06 18.14
C VAL A 165 1.43 -18.34 17.36
N LEU A 166 1.43 -18.04 16.06
CA LEU A 166 0.35 -18.38 15.13
C LEU A 166 0.41 -19.85 14.74
N ASP A 167 1.63 -20.33 14.46
CA ASP A 167 1.92 -21.70 14.05
C ASP A 167 3.27 -22.17 14.58
N ASN A 168 3.24 -23.24 15.38
CA ASN A 168 4.41 -23.87 16.00
C ASN A 168 4.52 -25.33 15.54
N PRO A 169 5.03 -25.57 14.33
CA PRO A 169 5.34 -26.91 13.88
C PRO A 169 6.60 -27.45 14.59
N SER A 170 6.54 -28.68 15.10
CA SER A 170 7.69 -29.30 15.79
C SER A 170 8.71 -29.96 14.85
N ASP A 171 8.39 -30.13 13.57
CA ASP A 171 9.15 -30.97 12.62
C ASP A 171 9.24 -30.42 11.18
N ARG A 172 8.69 -29.23 10.93
CA ARG A 172 8.53 -28.59 9.61
C ARG A 172 8.58 -27.09 9.77
N SER A 173 9.07 -26.31 8.81
CA SER A 173 9.02 -24.85 8.91
C SER A 173 7.65 -24.27 8.53
N ALA A 174 7.22 -23.22 9.22
CA ALA A 174 6.16 -22.31 8.82
C ALA A 174 6.76 -20.93 8.52
N HIS A 175 6.44 -20.35 7.36
CA HIS A 175 7.17 -19.19 6.82
C HIS A 175 6.30 -18.33 5.90
N ALA A 176 6.84 -17.16 5.52
CA ALA A 176 6.23 -16.18 4.62
C ALA A 176 4.76 -15.85 4.96
N PRO A 177 4.49 -15.28 6.16
CA PRO A 177 3.14 -14.83 6.50
C PRO A 177 2.73 -13.62 5.66
N SER A 178 1.47 -13.58 5.26
CA SER A 178 0.81 -12.37 4.72
C SER A 178 -0.52 -12.19 5.45
N ALA A 179 -0.81 -10.96 5.86
CA ALA A 179 -1.98 -10.63 6.65
C ALA A 179 -2.76 -9.44 6.08
N ALA A 180 -4.08 -9.48 6.27
CA ALA A 180 -5.00 -8.38 6.05
C ALA A 180 -5.96 -8.31 7.24
N MET A 181 -6.55 -7.15 7.51
CA MET A 181 -7.45 -6.95 8.65
C MET A 181 -8.68 -6.19 8.18
N ASP A 182 -9.85 -6.64 8.65
CA ASP A 182 -11.12 -5.95 8.40
C ASP A 182 -11.39 -4.85 9.44
N ASP A 183 -12.34 -3.96 9.16
CA ASP A 183 -12.68 -2.80 10.00
C ASP A 183 -13.19 -3.17 11.41
N GLU A 184 -13.62 -4.42 11.61
CA GLU A 184 -13.99 -4.94 12.92
C GLU A 184 -12.79 -5.48 13.72
N GLY A 185 -11.57 -5.33 13.19
CA GLY A 185 -10.33 -5.80 13.80
C GLY A 185 -10.14 -7.31 13.69
N ASN A 186 -10.84 -8.00 12.78
CA ASN A 186 -10.53 -9.40 12.52
C ASN A 186 -9.31 -9.50 11.61
N VAL A 187 -8.36 -10.35 12.00
CA VAL A 187 -7.13 -10.55 11.23
C VAL A 187 -7.25 -11.81 10.39
N HIS A 188 -6.91 -11.70 9.12
CA HIS A 188 -6.88 -12.76 8.14
C HIS A 188 -5.42 -13.05 7.78
N VAL A 189 -4.92 -14.24 8.12
CA VAL A 189 -3.50 -14.59 7.88
C VAL A 189 -3.41 -15.80 6.99
N VAL A 190 -2.58 -15.70 5.95
CA VAL A 190 -2.11 -16.82 5.14
C VAL A 190 -0.62 -17.03 5.35
N TRP A 191 -0.17 -18.28 5.30
CA TRP A 191 1.26 -18.61 5.43
C TRP A 191 1.57 -19.96 4.79
N LEU A 192 2.86 -20.22 4.57
CA LEU A 192 3.35 -21.47 4.02
C LEU A 192 3.74 -22.41 5.15
N ARG A 193 3.34 -23.69 5.03
CA ARG A 193 3.83 -24.76 5.90
C ARG A 193 4.50 -25.84 5.08
N GLU A 194 5.75 -26.16 5.41
CA GLU A 194 6.45 -27.29 4.81
C GLU A 194 5.70 -28.60 5.07
N THR A 195 5.73 -29.46 4.05
CA THR A 195 5.22 -30.82 4.10
C THR A 195 6.33 -31.78 3.72
N THR A 196 6.03 -32.98 3.21
CA THR A 196 7.09 -33.88 2.75
C THR A 196 7.92 -33.18 1.67
N PRO A 197 9.24 -32.99 1.90
CA PRO A 197 10.08 -32.24 0.98
C PRO A 197 9.98 -32.75 -0.46
N PRO A 198 10.04 -31.86 -1.46
CA PRO A 198 10.29 -30.41 -1.38
C PRO A 198 9.01 -29.55 -1.28
N ASN A 199 7.89 -30.08 -0.79
CA ASN A 199 6.58 -29.41 -0.92
C ASN A 199 6.19 -28.59 0.31
N ASN A 200 5.40 -27.54 0.11
CA ASN A 200 4.73 -26.77 1.15
C ASN A 200 3.26 -26.50 0.78
N LYS A 201 2.42 -26.24 1.78
CA LYS A 201 1.00 -25.92 1.62
C LYS A 201 0.72 -24.49 2.05
N LEU A 202 -0.18 -23.84 1.32
CA LEU A 202 -0.74 -22.56 1.72
C LEU A 202 -1.86 -22.79 2.73
N LEU A 203 -1.71 -22.23 3.93
CA LEU A 203 -2.68 -22.29 5.02
C LEU A 203 -3.31 -20.92 5.27
N TYR A 204 -4.48 -20.93 5.91
CA TYR A 204 -5.25 -19.76 6.29
C TYR A 204 -5.84 -19.90 7.70
N LYS A 205 -5.87 -18.79 8.46
CA LYS A 205 -6.57 -18.63 9.74
C LYS A 205 -7.21 -17.26 9.83
N LYS A 206 -8.32 -17.18 10.56
CA LYS A 206 -8.96 -15.93 10.99
C LYS A 206 -8.78 -15.75 12.49
N TYR A 207 -8.34 -14.59 12.94
CA TYR A 207 -8.49 -14.13 14.31
C TYR A 207 -9.75 -13.27 14.40
N ASN A 208 -10.60 -13.53 15.39
CA ASN A 208 -11.69 -12.65 15.75
C ASN A 208 -11.48 -12.17 17.19
N PRO A 209 -11.53 -10.86 17.48
CA PRO A 209 -11.29 -10.35 18.83
C PRO A 209 -12.19 -10.94 19.92
N ALA A 210 -13.41 -11.37 19.57
CA ALA A 210 -14.36 -11.95 20.52
C ALA A 210 -14.18 -13.47 20.73
N THR A 211 -13.65 -14.20 19.75
CA THR A 211 -13.57 -15.68 19.81
C THR A 211 -12.16 -16.26 19.68
N GLY A 212 -11.16 -15.44 19.37
CA GLY A 212 -9.80 -15.85 19.10
C GLY A 212 -9.61 -16.47 17.71
N TRP A 213 -8.56 -17.29 17.57
CA TRP A 213 -8.16 -17.91 16.30
C TRP A 213 -9.08 -19.06 15.88
N SER A 214 -9.38 -19.12 14.58
CA SER A 214 -10.01 -20.26 13.94
C SER A 214 -9.05 -21.45 13.80
N ASN A 215 -9.61 -22.60 13.44
CA ASN A 215 -8.80 -23.70 12.90
C ASN A 215 -8.18 -23.30 11.55
N ALA A 216 -7.02 -23.90 11.23
CA ALA A 216 -6.36 -23.67 9.95
C ALA A 216 -7.10 -24.36 8.80
N VAL A 217 -7.14 -23.70 7.64
CA VAL A 217 -7.70 -24.21 6.38
C VAL A 217 -6.61 -24.24 5.31
N THR A 218 -6.53 -25.31 4.51
CA THR A 218 -5.59 -25.36 3.37
C THR A 218 -6.19 -24.67 2.14
N LEU A 219 -5.48 -23.72 1.56
CA LEU A 219 -5.89 -23.00 0.35
C LEU A 219 -5.26 -23.53 -0.94
N SER A 220 -4.03 -24.04 -0.90
CA SER A 220 -3.27 -24.51 -2.06
C SER A 220 -3.91 -25.70 -2.78
N VAL A 221 -3.56 -25.89 -4.06
CA VAL A 221 -4.14 -26.91 -4.94
C VAL A 221 -3.26 -28.15 -5.04
N GLY A 222 -3.85 -29.36 -5.04
CA GLY A 222 -3.11 -30.60 -5.29
C GLY A 222 -2.17 -31.02 -4.15
N VAL A 223 -1.61 -32.23 -4.26
CA VAL A 223 -0.88 -32.90 -3.16
C VAL A 223 0.66 -32.81 -3.29
N ALA A 224 1.18 -32.24 -4.38
CA ALA A 224 2.61 -32.24 -4.71
C ALA A 224 3.01 -30.96 -5.46
N GLY A 225 2.91 -29.82 -4.77
CA GLY A 225 3.33 -28.52 -5.30
C GLY A 225 4.06 -27.69 -4.27
N VAL A 226 4.87 -26.75 -4.75
CA VAL A 226 5.53 -25.73 -3.93
C VAL A 226 4.72 -24.45 -4.08
N SER A 227 4.09 -23.98 -3.00
CA SER A 227 3.40 -22.70 -2.92
C SER A 227 4.39 -21.64 -2.41
N GLU A 228 4.44 -20.47 -3.03
CA GLU A 228 5.42 -19.41 -2.72
C GLU A 228 4.73 -18.04 -2.78
N HIS A 229 5.28 -17.08 -2.03
CA HIS A 229 4.88 -15.67 -2.05
C HIS A 229 3.34 -15.43 -1.98
N PRO A 230 2.67 -15.91 -0.92
CA PRO A 230 1.24 -15.66 -0.78
C PRO A 230 0.97 -14.20 -0.41
N VAL A 231 -0.05 -13.61 -1.02
CA VAL A 231 -0.55 -12.29 -0.66
C VAL A 231 -2.06 -12.38 -0.45
N ILE A 232 -2.53 -11.81 0.66
CA ILE A 232 -3.96 -11.68 0.96
C ILE A 232 -4.38 -10.21 0.93
N LEU A 233 -5.54 -9.97 0.33
CA LEU A 233 -6.25 -8.70 0.33
C LEU A 233 -7.63 -8.93 0.95
N GLU A 234 -8.02 -8.05 1.85
CA GLU A 234 -9.36 -7.97 2.44
C GLU A 234 -10.03 -6.72 1.89
N GLU A 235 -11.27 -6.85 1.47
CA GLU A 235 -12.11 -5.74 1.01
C GLU A 235 -13.57 -6.06 1.33
N SER A 236 -14.17 -5.28 2.24
CA SER A 236 -15.59 -5.37 2.59
C SER A 236 -16.04 -6.80 2.96
N GLY A 237 -15.20 -7.53 3.71
CA GLY A 237 -15.36 -8.91 4.15
C GLY A 237 -15.01 -9.97 3.09
N THR A 238 -14.75 -9.58 1.85
CA THR A 238 -14.28 -10.47 0.79
C THR A 238 -12.77 -10.63 0.89
N LEU A 239 -12.27 -11.87 0.82
CA LEU A 239 -10.84 -12.11 0.80
C LEU A 239 -10.40 -12.55 -0.58
N HIS A 240 -9.29 -12.00 -1.03
CA HIS A 240 -8.63 -12.34 -2.28
C HIS A 240 -7.23 -12.82 -1.94
N VAL A 241 -6.90 -14.06 -2.30
CA VAL A 241 -5.57 -14.64 -2.03
C VAL A 241 -4.94 -15.01 -3.36
N VAL A 242 -3.73 -14.51 -3.60
CA VAL A 242 -2.87 -14.89 -4.74
C VAL A 242 -1.58 -15.52 -4.26
N TRP A 243 -1.06 -16.49 -5.02
CA TRP A 243 0.22 -17.14 -4.70
C TRP A 243 0.85 -17.74 -5.96
N SER A 244 2.17 -17.92 -5.93
CA SER A 244 2.89 -18.74 -6.89
C SER A 244 2.75 -20.22 -6.51
N GLN A 245 2.48 -21.11 -7.46
CA GLN A 245 2.46 -22.54 -7.19
C GLN A 245 3.08 -23.35 -8.32
N TYR A 246 4.02 -24.24 -7.98
CA TYR A 246 4.51 -25.27 -8.89
C TYR A 246 3.59 -26.49 -8.92
N THR A 247 3.23 -26.94 -10.11
CA THR A 247 2.60 -28.25 -10.34
C THR A 247 3.34 -29.01 -11.44
N LEU A 248 3.31 -30.34 -11.39
CA LEU A 248 3.90 -31.17 -12.44
C LEU A 248 3.22 -31.00 -13.81
N ALA A 249 1.96 -30.55 -13.83
CA ALA A 249 1.19 -30.42 -15.05
C ALA A 249 1.39 -29.06 -15.74
N GLU A 250 1.54 -28.00 -14.96
CA GLU A 250 1.51 -26.61 -15.46
C GLU A 250 2.81 -25.85 -15.23
N GLY A 251 3.79 -26.42 -14.51
CA GLY A 251 4.95 -25.68 -14.04
C GLY A 251 4.56 -24.73 -12.90
N ARG A 252 5.33 -23.66 -12.70
CA ARG A 252 5.08 -22.65 -11.66
C ARG A 252 4.16 -21.55 -12.21
N CYS A 253 2.99 -21.37 -11.63
CA CYS A 253 1.97 -20.42 -12.10
C CYS A 253 1.41 -19.57 -10.95
N ILE A 254 0.77 -18.44 -11.28
CA ILE A 254 0.02 -17.65 -10.30
C ILE A 254 -1.39 -18.20 -10.18
N TYR A 255 -1.78 -18.53 -8.95
CA TYR A 255 -3.12 -18.96 -8.59
C TYR A 255 -3.82 -17.93 -7.73
N TYR A 256 -5.14 -18.00 -7.75
CA TYR A 256 -6.04 -17.12 -7.02
C TYR A 256 -7.16 -17.91 -6.36
N ARG A 257 -7.60 -17.49 -5.17
CA ARG A 257 -8.78 -18.01 -4.50
C ARG A 257 -9.50 -16.91 -3.74
N ARG A 258 -10.83 -16.87 -3.87
CA ARG A 258 -11.67 -15.90 -3.20
C ARG A 258 -12.42 -16.52 -2.03
N TYR A 259 -12.59 -15.76 -0.96
CA TYR A 259 -13.58 -16.00 0.08
C TYR A 259 -14.73 -15.01 -0.09
N SER A 260 -15.96 -15.50 -0.15
CA SER A 260 -17.15 -14.64 -0.16
C SER A 260 -17.93 -14.79 1.15
N PRO A 261 -18.27 -13.67 1.84
CA PRO A 261 -19.08 -13.69 3.06
C PRO A 261 -20.36 -14.52 2.91
N GLY A 262 -20.64 -15.37 3.90
CA GLY A 262 -21.82 -16.24 3.91
C GLY A 262 -21.76 -17.44 2.95
N VAL A 263 -20.80 -17.49 2.02
CA VAL A 263 -20.60 -18.60 1.08
C VAL A 263 -19.38 -19.44 1.45
N GLY A 264 -18.25 -18.78 1.76
CA GLY A 264 -16.98 -19.43 2.04
C GLY A 264 -15.96 -19.26 0.91
N TRP A 265 -14.89 -20.07 0.98
CA TRP A 265 -13.86 -20.12 -0.05
C TRP A 265 -14.38 -20.78 -1.32
N ASP A 266 -13.97 -20.26 -2.49
CA ASP A 266 -14.16 -20.93 -3.77
C ASP A 266 -13.67 -22.38 -3.68
N SER A 267 -14.40 -23.31 -4.30
CA SER A 267 -14.08 -24.75 -4.24
C SER A 267 -12.81 -25.12 -5.00
N VAL A 268 -12.40 -24.28 -5.97
CA VAL A 268 -11.21 -24.45 -6.79
C VAL A 268 -10.42 -23.15 -6.83
N ALA A 269 -9.09 -23.26 -6.87
CA ALA A 269 -8.24 -22.13 -7.20
C ALA A 269 -8.26 -21.87 -8.70
N THR A 270 -8.21 -20.60 -9.09
CA THR A 270 -8.16 -20.17 -10.50
C THR A 270 -6.72 -19.85 -10.87
N LYS A 271 -6.21 -20.40 -11.97
CA LYS A 271 -4.93 -19.98 -12.55
C LYS A 271 -5.10 -18.60 -13.21
N VAL A 272 -4.33 -17.62 -12.75
CA VAL A 272 -4.37 -16.23 -13.22
C VAL A 272 -3.28 -15.96 -14.26
N SER A 273 -2.11 -16.59 -14.13
CA SER A 273 -1.02 -16.44 -15.10
C SER A 273 -1.26 -17.21 -16.41
N ASP A 274 -0.41 -16.93 -17.39
CA ASP A 274 -0.39 -17.61 -18.70
C ASP A 274 0.46 -18.90 -18.66
N THR A 275 1.12 -19.24 -19.78
CA THR A 275 1.94 -20.45 -19.92
C THR A 275 3.33 -20.35 -19.30
N TYR A 276 3.83 -19.14 -19.01
CA TYR A 276 5.17 -18.93 -18.51
C TYR A 276 5.23 -19.04 -16.98
N THR A 277 6.46 -19.18 -16.45
CA THR A 277 6.67 -19.25 -15.01
C THR A 277 6.30 -17.91 -14.38
N GLY A 278 5.42 -17.93 -13.37
CA GLY A 278 5.03 -16.74 -12.61
C GLY A 278 5.51 -16.79 -11.16
N THR A 279 6.10 -15.70 -10.67
CA THR A 279 6.52 -15.51 -9.26
C THR A 279 6.14 -14.13 -8.74
N ASP A 280 6.28 -13.92 -7.43
CA ASP A 280 6.17 -12.61 -6.77
C ASP A 280 4.88 -11.85 -7.11
N PRO A 281 3.70 -12.46 -6.88
CA PRO A 281 2.45 -11.78 -7.19
C PRO A 281 2.19 -10.64 -6.19
N SER A 282 1.57 -9.56 -6.69
CA SER A 282 0.97 -8.50 -5.89
C SER A 282 -0.46 -8.27 -6.33
N ILE A 283 -1.32 -7.80 -5.41
CA ILE A 283 -2.75 -7.67 -5.61
C ILE A 283 -3.28 -6.37 -5.01
N ALA A 284 -4.18 -5.69 -5.74
CA ALA A 284 -4.91 -4.52 -5.29
C ALA A 284 -6.37 -4.57 -5.74
N VAL A 285 -7.19 -3.75 -5.11
CA VAL A 285 -8.58 -3.50 -5.49
C VAL A 285 -8.75 -2.03 -5.84
N ASP A 286 -9.48 -1.74 -6.93
CA ASP A 286 -9.87 -0.37 -7.30
C ASP A 286 -11.21 0.02 -6.64
N PRO A 287 -11.58 1.32 -6.63
CA PRO A 287 -12.84 1.79 -6.03
C PRO A 287 -14.10 1.13 -6.62
N GLU A 288 -14.04 0.61 -7.84
CA GLU A 288 -15.13 -0.13 -8.49
C GLU A 288 -15.20 -1.61 -8.08
N GLY A 289 -14.25 -2.08 -7.27
CA GLY A 289 -14.15 -3.47 -6.80
C GLY A 289 -13.53 -4.42 -7.83
N ASN A 290 -12.86 -3.91 -8.86
CA ASN A 290 -12.02 -4.73 -9.73
C ASN A 290 -10.76 -5.14 -8.97
N ILE A 291 -10.29 -6.35 -9.25
CA ILE A 291 -9.07 -6.89 -8.65
C ILE A 291 -7.96 -6.87 -9.69
N HIS A 292 -6.83 -6.31 -9.30
CA HIS A 292 -5.65 -6.09 -10.12
C HIS A 292 -4.55 -6.99 -9.60
N VAL A 293 -4.06 -7.91 -10.43
CA VAL A 293 -2.95 -8.80 -10.06
C VAL A 293 -1.79 -8.55 -11.00
N VAL A 294 -0.61 -8.33 -10.42
CA VAL A 294 0.67 -8.25 -11.13
C VAL A 294 1.61 -9.35 -10.65
N TRP A 295 2.56 -9.76 -11.48
CA TRP A 295 3.56 -10.77 -11.11
C TRP A 295 4.80 -10.69 -12.00
N THR A 296 5.92 -11.22 -11.52
CA THR A 296 7.12 -11.46 -12.34
C THR A 296 6.87 -12.66 -13.25
N VAL A 297 7.02 -12.49 -14.56
CA VAL A 297 6.95 -13.57 -15.54
C VAL A 297 8.34 -13.88 -16.09
N TRP A 298 8.68 -15.17 -16.19
CA TRP A 298 10.00 -15.64 -16.65
C TRP A 298 9.89 -16.26 -18.04
N PHE A 299 10.43 -15.58 -19.05
CA PHE A 299 10.66 -16.13 -20.38
C PHE A 299 11.94 -16.96 -20.42
N SER A 300 12.96 -16.50 -19.68
CA SER A 300 14.20 -17.21 -19.39
C SER A 300 14.84 -16.70 -18.09
N ASP A 301 15.96 -17.28 -17.66
CA ASP A 301 16.70 -16.80 -16.48
C ASP A 301 17.30 -15.37 -16.66
N LEU A 302 17.29 -14.84 -17.89
CA LEU A 302 17.81 -13.51 -18.23
C LEU A 302 16.73 -12.58 -18.81
N GLU A 303 15.49 -13.06 -18.92
CA GLU A 303 14.38 -12.34 -19.53
C GLU A 303 13.17 -12.49 -18.62
N GLN A 304 13.05 -11.54 -17.69
CA GLN A 304 11.96 -11.40 -16.75
C GLN A 304 11.21 -10.11 -17.05
N GLU A 305 9.88 -10.19 -17.03
CA GLU A 305 8.99 -9.05 -17.28
C GLU A 305 7.95 -8.96 -16.17
N VAL A 306 7.20 -7.86 -16.13
CA VAL A 306 6.04 -7.71 -15.26
C VAL A 306 4.77 -7.95 -16.06
N ALA A 307 3.95 -8.88 -15.59
CA ALA A 307 2.66 -9.20 -16.17
C ALA A 307 1.51 -8.69 -15.29
N TYR A 308 0.36 -8.44 -15.90
CA TYR A 308 -0.85 -7.89 -15.29
C TYR A 308 -2.10 -8.62 -15.77
N ARG A 309 -3.07 -8.82 -14.86
CA ARG A 309 -4.43 -9.26 -15.21
C ARG A 309 -5.46 -8.68 -14.26
N ARG A 310 -6.63 -8.34 -14.82
CA ARG A 310 -7.79 -7.79 -14.09
C ARG A 310 -8.90 -8.81 -13.94
N TRP A 311 -9.53 -8.82 -12.77
CA TRP A 311 -10.84 -9.43 -12.54
C TRP A 311 -11.88 -8.34 -12.31
N THR A 312 -13.04 -8.46 -12.95
CA THR A 312 -14.14 -7.50 -12.82
C THR A 312 -15.38 -8.19 -12.22
N PRO A 313 -16.02 -7.60 -11.20
CA PRO A 313 -17.28 -8.11 -10.66
C PRO A 313 -18.30 -8.42 -11.76
N GLY A 314 -18.93 -9.59 -11.68
CA GLY A 314 -19.95 -10.04 -12.65
C GLY A 314 -19.40 -10.54 -14.00
N THR A 315 -18.17 -10.17 -14.39
CA THR A 315 -17.55 -10.60 -15.66
C THR A 315 -16.48 -11.67 -15.46
N GLY A 316 -15.73 -11.60 -14.36
CA GLY A 316 -14.62 -12.50 -14.08
C GLY A 316 -13.27 -11.95 -14.57
N TRP A 317 -12.29 -12.86 -14.71
CA TRP A 317 -10.96 -12.52 -15.21
C TRP A 317 -11.01 -12.14 -16.69
N GLY A 318 -10.28 -11.09 -17.06
CA GLY A 318 -10.02 -10.74 -18.46
C GLY A 318 -9.38 -11.90 -19.22
N ALA A 319 -9.62 -11.98 -20.53
CA ALA A 319 -9.15 -13.10 -21.34
C ALA A 319 -7.62 -13.17 -21.44
N ASP A 320 -6.98 -12.02 -21.60
CA ASP A 320 -5.55 -11.91 -21.91
C ASP A 320 -4.75 -11.37 -20.72
N VAL A 321 -3.49 -11.82 -20.64
CA VAL A 321 -2.44 -11.24 -19.79
C VAL A 321 -1.82 -10.06 -20.53
N PHE A 322 -1.61 -8.95 -19.83
CA PHE A 322 -0.91 -7.78 -20.36
C PHE A 322 0.51 -7.73 -19.77
N TYR A 323 1.53 -7.45 -20.58
CA TYR A 323 2.89 -7.21 -20.08
C TYR A 323 3.08 -5.71 -19.85
N VAL A 324 3.31 -5.34 -18.59
CA VAL A 324 3.45 -3.96 -18.12
C VAL A 324 4.77 -3.35 -18.58
N THR A 325 5.81 -4.15 -18.62
CA THR A 325 7.17 -3.77 -19.04
C THR A 325 7.37 -3.96 -20.54
N GLU A 326 8.45 -3.38 -21.06
CA GLU A 326 8.85 -3.53 -22.46
C GLU A 326 9.96 -4.57 -22.54
N ASN A 327 9.84 -5.53 -23.47
CA ASN A 327 10.86 -6.56 -23.68
C ASN A 327 12.13 -5.96 -24.32
N ASP A 328 12.92 -5.30 -23.49
CA ASP A 328 14.15 -4.59 -23.84
C ASP A 328 15.41 -5.32 -23.37
N SER A 329 15.24 -6.57 -22.88
CA SER A 329 16.30 -7.42 -22.30
C SER A 329 16.86 -6.91 -20.96
N ILE A 330 16.13 -6.05 -20.26
CA ILE A 330 16.39 -5.71 -18.86
C ILE A 330 15.46 -6.56 -17.98
N PRO A 331 16.00 -7.36 -17.05
CA PRO A 331 15.17 -8.10 -16.09
C PRO A 331 14.33 -7.17 -15.22
N SER A 332 13.01 -7.26 -15.33
CA SER A 332 12.03 -6.59 -14.46
C SER A 332 11.42 -7.56 -13.46
N MET A 333 11.51 -7.24 -12.16
CA MET A 333 11.12 -8.14 -11.07
C MET A 333 10.49 -7.41 -9.89
N TYR A 334 9.93 -8.19 -8.96
CA TYR A 334 9.35 -7.72 -7.69
C TYR A 334 8.29 -6.62 -7.84
N PRO A 335 7.25 -6.85 -8.67
CA PRO A 335 6.23 -5.83 -8.89
C PRO A 335 5.31 -5.65 -7.67
N THR A 336 4.88 -4.42 -7.44
CA THR A 336 3.84 -4.04 -6.47
C THR A 336 2.76 -3.23 -7.18
N VAL A 337 1.51 -3.35 -6.73
CA VAL A 337 0.36 -2.66 -7.33
C VAL A 337 -0.53 -2.03 -6.26
N ALA A 338 -1.02 -0.82 -6.54
CA ALA A 338 -2.10 -0.17 -5.80
C ALA A 338 -2.95 0.67 -6.75
N CYS A 339 -4.15 1.04 -6.31
CA CYS A 339 -5.08 1.86 -7.08
C CYS A 339 -5.32 3.18 -6.37
N ASP A 340 -5.27 4.27 -7.12
CA ASP A 340 -5.59 5.59 -6.59
C ASP A 340 -7.11 5.81 -6.47
N GLY A 341 -7.50 6.95 -5.89
CA GLY A 341 -8.90 7.33 -5.74
C GLY A 341 -9.65 7.60 -7.05
N ALA A 342 -8.95 7.73 -8.18
CA ALA A 342 -9.52 7.86 -9.51
C ALA A 342 -9.68 6.51 -10.23
N GLY A 343 -9.26 5.41 -9.59
CA GLY A 343 -9.25 4.07 -10.19
C GLY A 343 -8.09 3.84 -11.16
N CYS A 344 -7.08 4.73 -11.21
CA CYS A 344 -5.84 4.45 -11.90
C CYS A 344 -5.01 3.44 -11.10
N VAL A 345 -4.34 2.56 -11.82
CA VAL A 345 -3.59 1.41 -11.29
C VAL A 345 -2.12 1.72 -11.47
N HIS A 346 -1.43 1.88 -10.35
CA HIS A 346 0.01 2.13 -10.30
C HIS A 346 0.71 0.79 -10.13
N VAL A 347 1.60 0.46 -11.07
CA VAL A 347 2.46 -0.72 -11.00
C VAL A 347 3.90 -0.25 -10.90
N ILE A 348 4.58 -0.61 -9.82
CA ILE A 348 5.99 -0.29 -9.59
C ILE A 348 6.79 -1.59 -9.57
N TRP A 349 7.95 -1.62 -10.22
CA TRP A 349 8.83 -2.79 -10.26
C TRP A 349 10.30 -2.37 -10.22
N GLN A 350 11.17 -3.35 -10.11
CA GLN A 350 12.62 -3.19 -10.06
C GLN A 350 13.28 -3.75 -11.32
N ASP A 351 14.07 -2.91 -12.00
CA ASP A 351 14.88 -3.31 -13.15
C ASP A 351 16.34 -3.51 -12.79
N TYR A 352 16.96 -4.54 -13.38
CA TYR A 352 18.40 -4.78 -13.27
C TYR A 352 19.18 -4.08 -14.39
N VAL A 353 19.47 -2.80 -14.19
CA VAL A 353 20.06 -1.94 -15.23
C VAL A 353 21.55 -2.22 -15.48
N PRO A 354 22.06 -1.96 -16.71
CA PRO A 354 23.48 -2.11 -17.03
C PRO A 354 24.36 -1.25 -16.12
N GLY A 355 25.24 -1.88 -15.33
CA GLY A 355 26.03 -1.22 -14.30
C GLY A 355 26.05 -1.99 -12.97
N GLY A 356 25.15 -2.97 -12.81
CA GLY A 356 25.09 -3.83 -11.63
C GLY A 356 24.30 -3.25 -10.46
N TYR A 357 23.50 -2.21 -10.74
CA TYR A 357 22.57 -1.62 -9.78
C TYR A 357 21.14 -1.86 -10.26
N THR A 358 20.20 -1.67 -9.35
CA THR A 358 18.77 -1.86 -9.59
C THR A 358 18.04 -0.53 -9.44
N THR A 359 17.02 -0.29 -10.27
CA THR A 359 16.26 0.97 -10.29
C THR A 359 14.77 0.68 -10.30
N LEU A 360 13.99 1.48 -9.56
CA LEU A 360 12.54 1.39 -9.57
C LEU A 360 11.94 2.14 -10.76
N TYR A 361 11.00 1.48 -11.42
CA TYR A 361 10.19 2.04 -12.50
C TYR A 361 8.71 1.89 -12.18
N GLU A 362 7.90 2.75 -12.79
CA GLU A 362 6.46 2.84 -12.60
C GLU A 362 5.77 2.90 -13.96
N ARG A 363 4.59 2.30 -14.03
CA ARG A 363 3.65 2.49 -15.14
C ARG A 363 2.24 2.53 -14.59
N ILE A 364 1.47 3.50 -15.09
CA ILE A 364 0.11 3.76 -14.62
C ILE A 364 -0.88 3.36 -15.71
N TYR A 365 -1.89 2.57 -15.36
CA TYR A 365 -3.08 2.37 -16.18
C TYR A 365 -4.21 3.25 -15.65
N CYS A 366 -4.78 4.10 -16.48
CA CYS A 366 -6.00 4.82 -16.13
C CYS A 366 -7.19 4.33 -16.96
N PRO A 367 -8.40 4.19 -16.38
CA PRO A 367 -9.58 3.70 -17.10
C PRO A 367 -9.87 4.44 -18.41
N ASP A 368 -9.64 5.75 -18.42
CA ASP A 368 -9.97 6.63 -19.56
C ASP A 368 -8.90 6.67 -20.65
N SER A 369 -7.62 6.44 -20.30
CA SER A 369 -6.49 6.60 -21.22
C SER A 369 -5.68 5.32 -21.47
N GLY A 370 -5.93 4.26 -20.72
CA GLY A 370 -5.14 3.05 -20.75
C GLY A 370 -3.78 3.21 -20.08
N TRP A 371 -2.84 2.36 -20.48
CA TRP A 371 -1.46 2.37 -19.97
C TRP A 371 -0.68 3.56 -20.49
N GLY A 372 -0.08 4.32 -19.56
CA GLY A 372 0.83 5.42 -19.84
C GLY A 372 2.24 4.96 -20.22
N GLU A 373 3.14 5.93 -20.25
CA GLU A 373 4.59 5.73 -20.41
C GLU A 373 5.22 5.17 -19.12
N ILE A 374 6.39 4.57 -19.26
CA ILE A 374 7.20 4.12 -18.12
C ILE A 374 7.98 5.31 -17.55
N THR A 375 7.94 5.48 -16.23
CA THR A 375 8.62 6.55 -15.49
C THR A 375 9.45 5.99 -14.34
N ALA A 376 10.38 6.77 -13.79
CA ALA A 376 11.14 6.40 -12.57
C ALA A 376 10.60 7.21 -11.38
N PRO A 377 9.77 6.63 -10.48
CA PRO A 377 9.04 7.37 -9.45
C PRO A 377 9.95 8.06 -8.43
N VAL A 378 11.15 7.52 -8.20
CA VAL A 378 12.14 8.00 -7.22
C VAL A 378 13.45 8.46 -7.88
N GLY A 379 13.40 8.72 -9.19
CA GLY A 379 14.57 9.06 -10.00
C GLY A 379 15.48 7.86 -10.32
N GLU A 380 16.49 8.09 -11.18
CA GLU A 380 17.43 7.07 -11.64
C GLU A 380 18.84 7.26 -11.05
N GLY A 381 19.65 6.19 -11.08
CA GLY A 381 21.08 6.24 -10.79
C GLY A 381 21.49 5.86 -9.36
N TRP A 382 20.54 5.38 -8.56
CA TRP A 382 20.79 4.86 -7.22
C TRP A 382 20.47 3.37 -7.16
N GLN A 383 21.09 2.67 -6.21
CA GLN A 383 20.75 1.29 -5.92
C GLN A 383 19.49 1.27 -5.07
N THR A 384 18.36 1.05 -5.73
CA THR A 384 17.06 0.83 -5.09
C THR A 384 16.74 -0.65 -5.07
N ASP A 385 16.11 -1.12 -4.01
CA ASP A 385 15.67 -2.50 -3.88
C ASP A 385 14.25 -2.53 -3.35
N ARG A 386 13.40 -3.35 -4.01
CA ARG A 386 11.98 -3.65 -3.77
C ARG A 386 11.07 -2.45 -3.45
N ALA A 387 9.87 -2.45 -3.99
CA ALA A 387 8.87 -1.44 -3.67
C ALA A 387 7.68 -2.10 -2.98
N HIS A 388 7.16 -1.46 -1.94
CA HIS A 388 5.87 -1.81 -1.36
C HIS A 388 4.96 -0.60 -1.46
N LEU A 389 3.87 -0.77 -2.21
CA LEU A 389 2.90 0.26 -2.51
C LEU A 389 1.55 -0.08 -1.85
N LYS A 390 0.92 0.90 -1.24
CA LYS A 390 -0.41 0.76 -0.62
C LYS A 390 -1.23 2.03 -0.80
N ALA A 391 -2.52 1.87 -1.07
CA ALA A 391 -3.47 2.98 -1.08
C ALA A 391 -4.07 3.21 0.31
N ASP A 392 -4.30 4.47 0.67
CA ASP A 392 -5.13 4.84 1.82
C ASP A 392 -6.62 4.90 1.44
N ILE A 393 -7.47 5.12 2.44
CA ILE A 393 -8.93 5.21 2.27
C ILE A 393 -9.39 6.43 1.44
N CYS A 394 -8.51 7.41 1.26
CA CYS A 394 -8.75 8.60 0.44
C CYS A 394 -8.24 8.43 -0.99
N GLY A 395 -7.56 7.32 -1.29
CA GLY A 395 -6.99 7.02 -2.60
C GLY A 395 -5.62 7.65 -2.85
N ASN A 396 -4.93 8.14 -1.81
CA ASN A 396 -3.52 8.50 -1.90
C ASN A 396 -2.67 7.23 -1.88
N LEU A 397 -1.50 7.28 -2.51
CA LEU A 397 -0.61 6.12 -2.55
C LEU A 397 0.61 6.36 -1.66
N HIS A 398 1.03 5.30 -0.98
CA HIS A 398 2.13 5.30 -0.05
C HIS A 398 3.16 4.27 -0.50
N LEU A 399 4.37 4.73 -0.76
CA LEU A 399 5.46 3.92 -1.29
C LEU A 399 6.58 3.84 -0.27
N VAL A 400 7.06 2.63 -0.01
CA VAL A 400 8.27 2.37 0.78
C VAL A 400 9.25 1.50 -0.03
N TRP A 401 10.51 1.90 -0.04
CA TRP A 401 11.58 1.19 -0.74
C TRP A 401 12.90 1.28 0.02
N SER A 402 13.83 0.37 -0.30
CA SER A 402 15.21 0.45 0.19
C SER A 402 16.07 1.18 -0.83
N ASP A 403 16.96 2.06 -0.36
CA ASP A 403 17.85 2.84 -1.21
C ASP A 403 19.21 3.08 -0.54
N CYS A 404 20.29 2.85 -1.29
CA CYS A 404 21.66 2.96 -0.81
C CYS A 404 22.35 4.30 -1.18
N ARG A 405 21.60 5.32 -1.63
CA ARG A 405 22.12 6.66 -2.02
C ARG A 405 22.94 7.37 -0.93
N ALA A 406 22.72 7.03 0.34
CA ALA A 406 23.42 7.60 1.49
C ALA A 406 24.74 6.86 1.84
N GLY A 407 25.16 5.89 1.02
CA GLY A 407 26.34 5.04 1.29
C GLY A 407 26.06 3.83 2.18
N CYS A 408 24.84 3.72 2.72
CA CYS A 408 24.26 2.55 3.36
C CYS A 408 22.79 2.43 2.92
N CYS A 409 22.25 1.21 2.89
CA CYS A 409 20.88 0.97 2.44
C CYS A 409 19.89 1.26 3.57
N MET A 410 18.97 2.19 3.30
CA MET A 410 17.98 2.72 4.23
C MET A 410 16.57 2.57 3.65
N LEU A 411 15.57 2.56 4.52
CA LEU A 411 14.17 2.62 4.09
C LEU A 411 13.72 4.07 3.90
N TYR A 412 13.22 4.34 2.70
CA TYR A 412 12.62 5.60 2.31
C TYR A 412 11.12 5.45 2.14
N TYR A 413 10.43 6.58 2.24
CA TYR A 413 9.00 6.72 2.06
C TYR A 413 8.69 7.92 1.17
N SER A 414 7.67 7.78 0.32
CA SER A 414 7.06 8.90 -0.40
C SER A 414 5.55 8.66 -0.50
N GLU A 415 4.83 9.77 -0.59
CA GLU A 415 3.39 9.82 -0.72
C GLU A 415 3.08 10.38 -2.10
N TRP A 416 2.19 9.75 -2.83
CA TRP A 416 1.72 10.26 -4.10
C TRP A 416 0.52 11.17 -3.86
N ASP A 417 0.68 12.45 -4.22
CA ASP A 417 -0.42 13.41 -4.23
C ASP A 417 -1.07 13.39 -5.61
N ALA A 418 -2.34 12.97 -5.64
CA ALA A 418 -3.21 13.08 -6.80
C ALA A 418 -3.51 14.57 -7.06
N ALA A 419 -2.52 15.33 -7.53
CA ALA A 419 -2.50 16.80 -7.62
C ALA A 419 -3.84 17.48 -7.36
N THR A 420 -3.97 18.08 -6.19
CA THR A 420 -5.06 18.99 -5.82
C THR A 420 -5.08 20.24 -6.72
N SER A 421 -5.52 20.11 -7.97
CA SER A 421 -5.80 21.24 -8.84
C SER A 421 -7.30 21.37 -9.06
N SER A 422 -7.91 22.21 -8.21
CA SER A 422 -9.06 23.08 -8.50
C SER A 422 -10.10 22.61 -9.52
N VAL A 423 -11.36 22.60 -9.06
CA VAL A 423 -12.61 22.34 -9.78
C VAL A 423 -13.07 20.87 -9.74
N ILE A 424 -13.33 20.39 -8.53
CA ILE A 424 -14.53 19.59 -8.30
C ILE A 424 -15.48 20.53 -7.56
N SER A 425 -16.65 20.80 -8.14
CA SER A 425 -17.70 21.56 -7.44
C SER A 425 -17.99 20.91 -6.10
N GLU A 426 -18.27 21.71 -5.06
CA GLU A 426 -18.62 21.27 -3.70
C GLU A 426 -19.75 20.21 -3.63
N GLU A 427 -20.44 19.91 -4.73
CA GLU A 427 -21.51 18.90 -4.84
C GLU A 427 -21.07 17.48 -5.26
N GLU A 428 -19.83 17.22 -5.68
CA GLU A 428 -19.40 15.85 -6.12
C GLU A 428 -18.48 15.11 -5.14
N ILE A 429 -18.11 15.71 -4.00
CA ILE A 429 -17.48 14.97 -2.90
C ILE A 429 -18.58 14.27 -2.10
N SER A 430 -19.11 13.18 -2.67
CA SER A 430 -19.96 12.25 -1.93
C SER A 430 -19.20 11.00 -1.47
N SER A 431 -17.87 11.00 -1.49
CA SER A 431 -17.07 9.99 -0.78
C SER A 431 -16.96 10.37 0.71
N PRO A 432 -17.59 9.62 1.63
CA PRO A 432 -17.67 9.99 3.05
C PRO A 432 -16.47 9.51 3.87
N LEU A 433 -15.33 9.17 3.25
CA LEU A 433 -14.37 8.24 3.86
C LEU A 433 -13.11 8.88 4.49
N CYS A 434 -12.77 10.13 4.20
CA CYS A 434 -11.67 10.78 4.92
C CYS A 434 -12.17 11.22 6.31
N LYS A 435 -12.00 10.35 7.31
CA LYS A 435 -12.26 10.67 8.72
C LYS A 435 -11.28 11.77 9.16
N PRO A 436 -11.75 12.83 9.85
CA PRO A 436 -10.83 13.83 10.39
C PRO A 436 -9.94 13.19 11.45
N ILE A 437 -8.65 13.40 11.30
CA ILE A 437 -7.64 12.79 12.15
C ILE A 437 -7.59 13.61 13.44
N VAL A 438 -7.62 12.92 14.59
CA VAL A 438 -7.44 13.56 15.89
C VAL A 438 -6.40 12.77 16.68
N VAL A 439 -5.36 13.47 17.11
CA VAL A 439 -4.24 12.89 17.84
C VAL A 439 -4.09 13.61 19.17
N VAL A 440 -3.92 12.86 20.25
CA VAL A 440 -3.60 13.41 21.57
C VAL A 440 -2.20 12.98 21.97
N VAL A 441 -1.28 13.94 22.13
CA VAL A 441 0.13 13.68 22.40
C VAL A 441 0.70 14.59 23.50
N PRO A 442 1.50 14.07 24.44
CA PRO A 442 1.66 12.64 24.72
C PRO A 442 0.38 12.06 25.34
N ASN A 443 0.13 10.76 25.14
CA ASN A 443 -0.98 10.04 25.78
C ASN A 443 -0.59 8.57 25.98
N PRO A 444 -0.42 8.07 27.23
CA PRO A 444 -0.58 8.78 28.50
C PRO A 444 0.40 9.96 28.70
N SER A 445 0.03 10.95 29.52
CA SER A 445 0.88 12.11 29.83
C SER A 445 1.03 12.32 31.33
N ARG A 446 2.23 12.71 31.78
CA ARG A 446 2.48 13.23 33.14
C ARG A 446 2.31 14.75 33.26
N GLY A 447 1.89 15.41 32.18
CA GLY A 447 1.78 16.85 32.10
C GLY A 447 0.77 17.28 31.04
N ALA A 448 1.03 18.40 30.38
CA ALA A 448 0.14 18.89 29.33
C ALA A 448 0.11 17.94 28.14
N MET A 449 -1.04 17.91 27.47
CA MET A 449 -1.32 17.18 26.25
C MET A 449 -1.71 18.18 25.16
N GLU A 450 -1.27 17.92 23.94
CA GLU A 450 -1.74 18.58 22.75
C GLU A 450 -2.72 17.67 22.02
N ILE A 451 -3.87 18.24 21.70
CA ILE A 451 -4.93 17.63 20.92
C ILE A 451 -4.85 18.30 19.55
N ARG A 452 -4.33 17.57 18.58
CA ARG A 452 -4.14 18.02 17.20
C ARG A 452 -5.23 17.39 16.36
N TYR A 453 -5.84 18.14 15.46
CA TYR A 453 -6.74 17.58 14.46
C TYR A 453 -6.42 18.12 13.07
N THR A 454 -6.73 17.34 12.04
CA THR A 454 -6.59 17.76 10.64
C THR A 454 -7.94 18.11 10.02
N ASN A 455 -7.92 19.08 9.11
CA ASN A 455 -9.05 19.48 8.27
C ASN A 455 -8.98 18.85 6.87
N SER A 456 -8.06 17.89 6.64
CA SER A 456 -7.78 17.38 5.30
C SER A 456 -8.97 16.65 4.69
N LEU A 457 -9.33 17.07 3.47
CA LEU A 457 -10.30 16.46 2.55
C LEU A 457 -11.75 16.43 3.06
N SER A 458 -12.38 17.62 3.15
CA SER A 458 -13.84 17.86 3.25
C SER A 458 -14.62 17.41 4.51
N GLY A 459 -13.98 16.76 5.49
CA GLY A 459 -14.70 16.11 6.61
C GLY A 459 -15.13 17.01 7.78
N ILE A 460 -14.48 18.14 8.03
CA ILE A 460 -14.84 19.09 9.10
C ILE A 460 -15.24 20.41 8.46
N SER A 461 -16.52 20.78 8.58
CA SER A 461 -17.01 22.11 8.26
C SER A 461 -17.60 22.78 9.50
N GLY A 462 -17.41 24.10 9.62
CA GLY A 462 -17.95 24.89 10.72
C GLY A 462 -16.99 25.12 11.88
N ASP A 463 -17.50 25.73 12.95
CA ASP A 463 -16.73 26.08 14.15
C ASP A 463 -16.34 24.82 14.94
N VAL A 464 -15.05 24.47 14.93
CA VAL A 464 -14.54 23.33 15.68
C VAL A 464 -14.53 23.64 17.19
N THR A 465 -14.87 22.64 17.99
CA THR A 465 -14.88 22.77 19.45
C THR A 465 -14.24 21.56 20.11
N VAL A 466 -13.22 21.80 20.93
CA VAL A 466 -12.55 20.76 21.73
C VAL A 466 -12.98 20.86 23.19
N ARG A 467 -13.48 19.76 23.75
CA ARG A 467 -14.00 19.68 25.14
C ARG A 467 -13.43 18.46 25.85
N VAL A 468 -13.09 18.60 27.13
CA VAL A 468 -12.60 17.50 27.96
C VAL A 468 -13.65 17.12 29.01
N TYR A 469 -13.92 15.84 29.16
CA TYR A 469 -14.91 15.27 30.08
C TYR A 469 -14.26 14.26 31.04
N ASP A 470 -14.82 14.14 32.25
CA ASP A 470 -14.52 13.02 33.15
C ASP A 470 -15.22 11.71 32.69
N VAL A 471 -14.89 10.59 33.34
CA VAL A 471 -15.50 9.28 33.03
C VAL A 471 -17.01 9.20 33.31
N LEU A 472 -17.57 10.17 34.05
CA LEU A 472 -19.00 10.28 34.32
C LEU A 472 -19.71 11.17 33.29
N GLY A 473 -18.98 11.74 32.32
CA GLY A 473 -19.51 12.61 31.28
C GLY A 473 -19.66 14.08 31.71
N HIS A 474 -19.08 14.50 32.83
CA HIS A 474 -19.09 15.91 33.22
C HIS A 474 -18.03 16.70 32.44
N LEU A 475 -18.44 17.83 31.85
CA LEU A 475 -17.54 18.75 31.16
C LEU A 475 -16.58 19.42 32.15
N LEU A 476 -15.28 19.19 31.98
CA LEU A 476 -14.22 19.79 32.79
C LEU A 476 -13.81 21.14 32.24
N CYS A 477 -13.51 21.21 30.94
CA CYS A 477 -13.10 22.44 30.26
C CYS A 477 -13.38 22.38 28.75
N ARG A 478 -13.55 23.57 28.16
CA ARG A 478 -13.45 23.79 26.70
C ARG A 478 -12.08 24.39 26.42
N LEU A 479 -11.38 23.84 25.46
CA LEU A 479 -10.02 24.28 25.14
C LEU A 479 -10.04 25.36 24.05
N PRO A 480 -9.18 26.38 24.15
CA PRO A 480 -8.92 27.26 23.02
C PRO A 480 -8.21 26.46 21.92
N ILE A 481 -8.50 26.83 20.68
CA ILE A 481 -7.95 26.19 19.49
C ILE A 481 -7.09 27.22 18.75
N GLU A 482 -5.89 26.82 18.40
CA GLU A 482 -5.03 27.50 17.44
C GLU A 482 -5.27 26.88 16.06
N GLU A 483 -6.07 27.53 15.22
CA GLU A 483 -6.41 27.08 13.87
C GLU A 483 -5.24 27.30 12.90
N THR A 484 -5.07 26.35 11.97
CA THR A 484 -4.14 26.42 10.84
C THR A 484 -4.88 26.14 9.54
N SER A 485 -4.25 26.36 8.39
CA SER A 485 -4.85 26.08 7.07
C SER A 485 -5.16 24.60 6.84
N SER A 486 -4.62 23.69 7.65
CA SER A 486 -4.76 22.23 7.50
C SER A 486 -5.32 21.52 8.74
N GLY A 487 -5.77 22.26 9.77
CA GLY A 487 -6.24 21.66 11.02
C GLY A 487 -6.25 22.64 12.20
N GLY A 488 -6.17 22.11 13.42
CA GLY A 488 -6.05 22.95 14.62
C GLY A 488 -5.40 22.22 15.79
N VAL A 489 -4.88 23.01 16.74
CA VAL A 489 -4.22 22.51 17.95
C VAL A 489 -4.89 23.08 19.18
N ALA A 490 -5.28 22.20 20.11
CA ALA A 490 -5.77 22.56 21.44
C ALA A 490 -4.86 21.97 22.50
N ARG A 491 -4.61 22.69 23.60
CA ARG A 491 -3.73 22.23 24.68
C ARG A 491 -4.52 22.03 25.96
N TRP A 492 -4.42 20.84 26.56
CA TRP A 492 -4.94 20.57 27.90
C TRP A 492 -3.81 20.37 28.89
N ASP A 493 -3.83 21.11 29.99
CA ASP A 493 -2.77 21.12 31.01
C ASP A 493 -3.07 20.21 32.22
N GLY A 494 -4.14 19.41 32.15
CA GLY A 494 -4.60 18.60 33.27
C GLY A 494 -5.37 19.39 34.34
N CYS A 495 -5.92 20.56 33.99
CA CYS A 495 -6.77 21.35 34.88
C CYS A 495 -8.24 21.38 34.44
N ASP A 496 -9.14 21.64 35.39
CA ASP A 496 -10.55 21.99 35.12
C ASP A 496 -10.68 23.45 34.65
N ARG A 497 -11.89 23.88 34.27
CA ARG A 497 -12.21 25.28 33.87
C ARG A 497 -11.84 26.36 34.89
N SER A 498 -11.54 26.01 36.13
CA SER A 498 -11.12 26.93 37.20
C SER A 498 -9.62 26.93 37.45
N GLY A 499 -8.84 26.22 36.62
CA GLY A 499 -7.40 26.08 36.76
C GLY A 499 -6.98 25.15 37.90
N ARG A 500 -7.89 24.30 38.40
CA ARG A 500 -7.56 23.32 39.45
C ARG A 500 -7.11 22.01 38.81
N PRO A 501 -5.97 21.45 39.22
CA PRO A 501 -5.50 20.16 38.71
C PRO A 501 -6.53 19.05 38.97
N VAL A 502 -6.79 18.23 37.96
CA VAL A 502 -7.65 17.05 38.09
C VAL A 502 -6.86 15.86 38.62
N ALA A 503 -7.56 14.79 39.04
CA ALA A 503 -6.92 13.58 39.53
C ALA A 503 -6.22 12.82 38.39
N PRO A 504 -5.16 12.06 38.64
CA PRO A 504 -4.67 11.09 37.66
C PRO A 504 -5.79 10.12 37.30
N GLY A 505 -5.91 9.78 36.02
CA GLY A 505 -6.99 8.93 35.54
C GLY A 505 -7.29 9.07 34.06
N THR A 506 -8.37 8.40 33.65
CA THR A 506 -8.89 8.45 32.29
C THR A 506 -9.87 9.62 32.15
N TYR A 507 -9.78 10.32 31.03
CA TYR A 507 -10.66 11.40 30.61
C TYR A 507 -11.02 11.21 29.13
N PHE A 508 -11.99 11.97 28.65
CA PHE A 508 -12.41 11.93 27.26
C PHE A 508 -12.35 13.32 26.62
N CYS A 509 -11.57 13.44 25.54
CA CYS A 509 -11.57 14.60 24.68
C CYS A 509 -12.61 14.41 23.58
N VAL A 510 -13.57 15.32 23.46
CA VAL A 510 -14.56 15.33 22.38
C VAL A 510 -14.27 16.53 21.49
N ILE A 511 -14.08 16.25 20.20
CA ILE A 511 -14.00 17.26 19.15
C ILE A 511 -15.32 17.25 18.41
N SER A 512 -15.91 18.43 18.22
CA SER A 512 -17.19 18.59 17.53
C SER A 512 -17.13 19.74 16.54
N ALA A 513 -17.61 19.48 15.33
CA ALA A 513 -17.88 20.43 14.25
C ALA A 513 -19.31 20.20 13.73
N ASP A 514 -19.76 20.97 12.73
CA ASP A 514 -21.18 20.96 12.31
C ASP A 514 -21.62 19.60 11.74
N ASN A 515 -20.69 18.84 11.14
CA ASN A 515 -20.92 17.54 10.51
C ASN A 515 -20.14 16.38 11.16
N HIS A 516 -19.38 16.63 12.23
CA HIS A 516 -18.49 15.61 12.81
C HIS A 516 -18.39 15.68 14.33
N VAL A 517 -18.45 14.53 15.00
CA VAL A 517 -18.16 14.41 16.43
C VAL A 517 -17.29 13.18 16.66
N THR A 518 -16.11 13.38 17.25
CA THR A 518 -15.23 12.27 17.65
C THR A 518 -14.81 12.38 19.10
N THR A 519 -14.56 11.23 19.73
CA THR A 519 -14.21 11.11 21.15
C THR A 519 -12.94 10.30 21.31
N HIS A 520 -11.97 10.86 22.03
CA HIS A 520 -10.66 10.27 22.27
C HIS A 520 -10.43 10.08 23.76
N LYS A 521 -9.98 8.88 24.15
CA LYS A 521 -9.55 8.60 25.51
C LYS A 521 -8.20 9.27 25.76
N ILE A 522 -8.08 10.04 26.84
CA ILE A 522 -6.83 10.68 27.27
C ILE A 522 -6.50 10.26 28.70
N VAL A 523 -5.25 9.94 28.98
CA VAL A 523 -4.81 9.36 30.27
C VAL A 523 -3.80 10.28 30.93
N LEU A 524 -4.18 10.89 32.06
CA LEU A 524 -3.30 11.73 32.87
C LEU A 524 -2.67 10.89 33.98
N GLU A 525 -1.35 10.81 33.95
CA GLU A 525 -0.50 10.19 34.98
C GLU A 525 0.15 11.28 35.85
N ARG A 526 0.69 10.90 37.01
CA ARG A 526 1.50 11.79 37.85
C ARG A 526 2.91 11.26 37.98
#